data_AF-F0SQ72-F1
#
_entry.id   AF-F0SQ72-F1
#
_cell.length_a   1.000
_cell.length_b   1.000
_cell.length_c   1.000
_cell.angle_alpha   90.00
_cell.angle_beta   90.00
_cell.angle_gamma   90.00
#
_symmetry.space_group_name_H-M   'P 1'
#
loop_
_entity.id
_entity.type
_entity.pdbx_description
1 polymer ?
#
loop_
_entity_poly.entity_id
_entity_poly.type
_entity_poly.pdbx_seq_one_letter_code
_entity_poly.pdbx_strand_id
1 'polypeptide(L)'
;MLHGNSASGNSDCHYRHEQFYRIDTRFIIRENNVACCPVCGCSEVHLGQVSVYQGHESTHCYSDSTKILPSDRHRQYRGSGLHIKFHCEWGHEFAEVLSFHKGATTRTMYARRYDSEVESLDELWRD
;
A
#
# COMPACT_ATOMS: atom_id res chain seq x y z
N MET A 1 6.28 50.61 -4.91
CA MET A 1 6.65 49.47 -5.78
C MET A 1 7.35 48.44 -4.92
N LEU A 2 6.80 47.22 -4.95
CA LEU A 2 7.36 45.91 -4.62
C LEU A 2 7.87 45.66 -3.19
N HIS A 3 6.99 44.97 -2.46
CA HIS A 3 7.22 44.26 -1.21
C HIS A 3 8.31 43.19 -1.33
N GLY A 4 9.06 43.02 -0.24
CA GLY A 4 9.91 41.87 -0.01
C GLY A 4 9.08 40.59 0.02
N ASN A 5 9.47 39.64 -0.82
CA ASN A 5 9.01 38.26 -0.78
C ASN A 5 10.23 37.40 -1.11
N SER A 6 10.73 36.68 -0.12
CA SER A 6 11.71 35.62 -0.35
C SER A 6 11.32 34.47 0.56
N ALA A 7 10.63 33.53 -0.10
CA ALA A 7 10.05 32.31 0.40
C ALA A 7 10.87 31.63 1.51
N SER A 8 10.23 31.52 2.69
CA SER A 8 10.51 30.42 3.60
C SER A 8 10.19 29.12 2.87
N GLY A 9 11.24 28.36 2.54
CA GLY A 9 11.14 26.99 2.04
C GLY A 9 10.56 26.08 3.12
N ASN A 10 9.25 26.08 3.27
CA ASN A 10 8.54 25.02 3.95
C ASN A 10 8.55 23.81 3.00
N SER A 11 9.49 22.90 3.26
CA SER A 11 9.45 21.55 2.72
C SER A 11 8.39 20.76 3.50
N ASP A 12 7.13 21.19 3.32
CA ASP A 12 5.97 20.41 3.72
C ASP A 12 5.90 19.22 2.78
N CYS A 13 6.49 18.12 3.23
CA CYS A 13 6.25 16.79 2.70
C CYS A 13 4.78 16.43 2.98
N HIS A 14 3.90 16.92 2.11
CA HIS A 14 2.50 16.52 2.05
C HIS A 14 2.42 15.06 1.61
N TYR A 15 2.63 14.15 2.55
CA TYR A 15 2.07 12.80 2.44
C TYR A 15 0.55 12.98 2.54
N ARG A 16 -0.12 12.96 1.38
CA ARG A 16 -1.58 13.00 1.34
C ARG A 16 -2.10 11.75 2.06
N HIS A 17 -2.71 11.96 3.22
CA HIS A 17 -3.50 10.96 3.95
C HIS A 17 -4.81 10.65 3.17
N GLU A 18 -4.69 10.14 1.95
CA GLU A 18 -5.86 9.74 1.16
C GLU A 18 -6.40 8.39 1.67
N GLN A 19 -7.22 8.49 2.71
CA GLN A 19 -8.41 7.69 3.08
C GLN A 19 -8.34 6.16 3.00
N PHE A 20 -7.23 5.55 3.42
CA PHE A 20 -7.29 4.16 3.85
C PHE A 20 -8.04 4.06 5.19
N TYR A 21 -9.17 3.37 5.21
CA TYR A 21 -9.84 3.00 6.46
C TYR A 21 -9.42 1.59 6.85
N ARG A 22 -9.15 1.40 8.15
CA ARG A 22 -8.85 0.10 8.71
C ARG A 22 -10.11 -0.76 8.64
N ILE A 23 -9.96 -1.99 8.17
CA ILE A 23 -11.01 -2.99 8.19
C ILE A 23 -10.61 -4.12 9.12
N ASP A 24 -11.48 -4.45 10.07
CA ASP A 24 -11.27 -5.53 11.04
C ASP A 24 -11.56 -6.91 10.42
N THR A 25 -12.11 -6.93 9.21
CA THR A 25 -12.40 -8.15 8.45
C THR A 25 -11.09 -8.87 8.13
N ARG A 26 -10.95 -10.09 8.67
CA ARG A 26 -9.98 -11.06 8.16
C ARG A 26 -10.40 -11.40 6.73
N PHE A 27 -9.43 -11.54 5.82
CA PHE A 27 -9.65 -12.01 4.45
C PHE A 27 -10.78 -13.03 4.39
N ILE A 28 -11.78 -12.79 3.53
CA ILE A 28 -12.75 -13.83 3.20
C ILE A 28 -12.03 -14.79 2.28
N ILE A 29 -11.41 -15.81 2.86
CA ILE A 29 -10.99 -16.98 2.13
C ILE A 29 -12.27 -17.77 1.85
N ARG A 30 -12.76 -17.72 0.60
CA ARG A 30 -13.84 -18.62 0.16
C ARG A 30 -13.29 -20.04 -0.01
N GLU A 31 -14.18 -21.00 -0.29
CA GLU A 31 -13.79 -22.37 -0.65
C GLU A 31 -12.63 -22.33 -1.67
N ASN A 32 -11.61 -23.18 -1.48
CA ASN A 32 -10.39 -23.28 -2.30
C ASN A 32 -9.30 -22.21 -2.12
N ASN A 33 -9.21 -21.53 -0.97
CA ASN A 33 -8.12 -20.60 -0.67
C ASN A 33 -8.04 -19.36 -1.59
N VAL A 34 -9.15 -18.97 -2.20
CA VAL A 34 -9.22 -17.79 -3.08
C VAL A 34 -9.35 -16.51 -2.25
N ALA A 35 -8.51 -15.52 -2.53
CA ALA A 35 -8.59 -14.20 -1.93
C ALA A 35 -9.76 -13.42 -2.54
N CYS A 36 -10.59 -12.80 -1.71
CA CYS A 36 -11.67 -11.94 -2.18
C CYS A 36 -11.48 -10.49 -1.71
N CYS A 37 -12.00 -9.55 -2.49
CA CYS A 37 -12.07 -8.16 -2.11
C CYS A 37 -12.86 -8.01 -0.79
N PRO A 38 -12.27 -7.43 0.26
CA PRO A 38 -12.93 -7.31 1.55
C PRO A 38 -14.02 -6.24 1.57
N VAL A 39 -14.09 -5.39 0.54
CA VAL A 39 -15.10 -4.33 0.41
C VAL A 39 -16.36 -4.85 -0.26
N CYS A 40 -16.23 -5.60 -1.37
CA CYS A 40 -17.36 -6.00 -2.20
C CYS A 40 -17.53 -7.52 -2.37
N GLY A 41 -16.58 -8.34 -1.91
CA GLY A 41 -16.62 -9.80 -2.01
C GLY A 41 -16.27 -10.38 -3.39
N CYS A 42 -15.80 -9.56 -4.34
CA CYS A 42 -15.31 -9.99 -5.65
C CYS A 42 -14.13 -10.97 -5.52
N SER A 43 -14.15 -12.08 -6.26
CA SER A 43 -13.07 -13.09 -6.29
C SER A 43 -11.91 -12.71 -7.21
N GLU A 44 -12.16 -11.82 -8.17
CA GLU A 44 -11.16 -11.35 -9.12
C GLU A 44 -10.34 -10.23 -8.47
N VAL A 45 -9.28 -10.65 -7.80
CA VAL A 45 -8.34 -9.79 -7.06
C VAL A 45 -6.95 -9.99 -7.64
N HIS A 46 -6.27 -8.90 -7.98
CA HIS A 46 -4.91 -8.91 -8.48
C HIS A 46 -3.95 -8.31 -7.45
N LEU A 47 -2.72 -8.82 -7.47
CA LEU A 47 -1.63 -8.33 -6.66
C LEU A 47 -1.04 -7.07 -7.31
N GLY A 48 -0.97 -6.00 -6.52
CA GLY A 48 -0.20 -4.82 -6.87
C GLY A 48 1.22 -4.88 -6.33
N GLN A 49 1.76 -3.71 -6.04
CA GLN A 49 3.10 -3.56 -5.45
C GLN A 49 3.19 -4.27 -4.09
N VAL A 50 4.25 -5.06 -3.92
CA VAL A 50 4.66 -5.63 -2.64
C VAL A 50 5.85 -4.84 -2.11
N SER A 51 5.76 -4.32 -0.89
CA SER A 51 6.84 -3.57 -0.26
C SER A 51 7.30 -4.23 1.04
N VAL A 52 8.58 -4.53 1.12
CA VAL A 52 9.25 -5.04 2.32
C VAL A 52 10.06 -3.89 2.91
N TYR A 53 9.91 -3.67 4.21
CA TYR A 53 10.67 -2.68 4.95
C TYR A 53 11.44 -3.41 6.05
N GLN A 54 12.78 -3.38 5.99
CA GLN A 54 13.63 -4.11 6.92
C GLN A 54 14.91 -3.34 7.22
N GLY A 55 15.10 -2.96 8.48
CA GLY A 55 16.30 -2.24 8.88
C GLY A 55 16.43 -0.92 8.14
N HIS A 56 17.48 -0.79 7.33
CA HIS A 56 17.84 0.39 6.53
C HIS A 56 17.58 0.18 5.03
N GLU A 57 16.73 -0.78 4.68
CA GLU A 57 16.42 -1.11 3.30
C GLU A 57 14.92 -1.24 3.10
N SER A 58 14.45 -0.75 1.95
CA SER A 58 13.12 -1.03 1.45
C SER A 58 13.21 -1.73 0.09
N THR A 59 12.50 -2.85 -0.04
CA THR A 59 12.39 -3.59 -1.30
C THR A 59 10.98 -3.44 -1.82
N HIS A 60 10.84 -3.02 -3.07
CA HIS A 60 9.57 -2.86 -3.75
C HIS A 60 9.53 -3.78 -4.96
N CYS A 61 8.66 -4.78 -4.92
CA CYS A 61 8.40 -5.69 -6.02
C CYS A 61 7.15 -5.23 -6.76
N TYR A 62 7.31 -5.01 -8.06
CA TYR A 62 6.25 -4.71 -9.03
C TYR A 62 6.01 -5.96 -9.89
N SER A 63 5.05 -5.90 -10.81
CA SER A 63 4.77 -6.99 -11.76
C SER A 63 5.95 -7.31 -12.67
N ASP A 64 6.72 -6.30 -13.05
CA ASP A 64 7.76 -6.37 -14.08
C ASP A 64 9.19 -6.24 -13.52
N SER A 65 9.32 -5.79 -12.27
CA SER A 65 10.60 -5.32 -11.74
C SER A 65 10.67 -5.41 -10.22
N THR A 66 11.89 -5.42 -9.70
CA THR A 66 12.15 -5.30 -8.26
C THR A 66 13.15 -4.17 -8.05
N LYS A 67 12.83 -3.26 -7.14
CA LYS A 67 13.69 -2.14 -6.76
C LYS A 67 14.07 -2.28 -5.30
N ILE A 68 15.37 -2.30 -5.02
CA ILE A 68 15.90 -2.25 -3.66
C ILE A 68 16.42 -0.82 -3.45
N LEU A 69 15.87 -0.14 -2.47
CA LEU A 69 16.20 1.24 -2.15
C LEU A 69 16.82 1.28 -0.75
N PRO A 70 17.95 1.99 -0.57
CA PRO A 70 18.38 2.35 0.76
C PRO A 70 17.30 3.23 1.38
N SER A 71 16.90 2.90 2.60
CA SER A 71 15.93 3.70 3.34
C SER A 71 16.53 4.08 4.69
N ASP A 72 16.11 5.23 5.22
CA ASP A 72 16.29 5.45 6.65
C ASP A 72 15.65 4.29 7.42
N ARG A 73 16.14 4.03 8.63
CA ARG A 73 15.50 3.06 9.51
C ARG A 73 14.03 3.44 9.63
N HIS A 74 13.13 2.62 9.09
CA HIS A 74 11.74 3.04 8.98
C HIS A 74 11.22 3.38 10.39
N ARG A 75 10.47 4.47 10.53
CA ARG A 75 9.89 4.85 11.82
C ARG A 75 8.53 4.20 12.08
N GLN A 76 7.93 3.62 11.05
CA GLN A 76 6.55 3.16 11.06
C GLN A 76 6.37 1.80 11.73
N TYR A 77 7.30 0.85 11.55
CA TYR A 77 7.25 -0.45 12.24
C TYR A 77 8.34 -0.54 13.30
N ARG A 78 8.13 -1.39 14.31
CA ARG A 78 9.14 -1.65 15.35
C ARG A 78 10.11 -2.80 14.98
N GLY A 79 9.88 -3.49 13.86
CA GLY A 79 10.70 -4.59 13.34
C GLY A 79 10.74 -4.60 11.82
N SER A 80 10.36 -5.70 11.15
CA SER A 80 10.18 -5.72 9.69
C SER A 80 8.71 -5.50 9.33
N GLY A 81 8.44 -4.80 8.24
CA GLY A 81 7.09 -4.60 7.69
C GLY A 81 6.96 -5.20 6.30
N LEU A 82 5.83 -5.85 6.01
CA LEU A 82 5.45 -6.27 4.66
C LEU A 82 4.11 -5.63 4.33
N HIS A 83 4.07 -4.94 3.20
CA HIS A 83 2.89 -4.29 2.65
C HIS A 83 2.55 -4.96 1.32
N ILE A 84 1.35 -5.52 1.22
CA ILE A 84 0.87 -6.17 0.01
C ILE A 84 -0.34 -5.38 -0.46
N LYS A 85 -0.22 -4.69 -1.60
CA LYS A 85 -1.35 -4.00 -2.23
C LYS A 85 -2.14 -4.96 -3.10
N PHE A 86 -3.45 -4.77 -3.13
CA PHE A 86 -4.40 -5.51 -3.93
C PHE A 86 -5.39 -4.58 -4.58
N HIS A 87 -5.93 -5.00 -5.71
CA HIS A 87 -7.02 -4.34 -6.40
C HIS A 87 -8.00 -5.38 -6.94
N CYS A 88 -9.30 -5.08 -6.91
CA CYS A 88 -10.32 -5.93 -7.52
C CYS A 88 -10.88 -5.31 -8.80
N GLU A 89 -11.49 -6.13 -9.66
CA GLU A 89 -12.09 -5.68 -10.93
C GLU A 89 -13.16 -4.58 -10.79
N TRP A 90 -13.77 -4.43 -9.60
CA TRP A 90 -14.76 -3.39 -9.33
C TRP A 90 -14.17 -2.07 -8.81
N GLY A 91 -12.85 -1.90 -8.87
CA GLY A 91 -12.20 -0.64 -8.49
C GLY A 91 -12.12 -0.40 -6.98
N HIS A 92 -11.84 -1.43 -6.19
CA HIS A 92 -11.45 -1.26 -4.78
C HIS A 92 -9.96 -1.54 -4.63
N GLU A 93 -9.27 -0.70 -3.85
CA GLU A 93 -7.90 -0.95 -3.45
C GLU A 93 -7.86 -1.33 -1.97
N PHE A 94 -7.08 -2.34 -1.64
CA PHE A 94 -6.85 -2.72 -0.26
C PHE A 94 -5.42 -3.20 -0.06
N ALA A 95 -4.94 -3.06 1.16
CA ALA A 95 -3.58 -3.42 1.52
C ALA A 95 -3.57 -4.31 2.77
N GLU A 96 -2.78 -5.37 2.71
CA GLU A 96 -2.41 -6.14 3.88
C GLU A 96 -1.06 -5.65 4.41
N VAL A 97 -1.02 -5.39 5.71
CA VAL A 97 0.18 -4.98 6.43
C VAL A 97 0.50 -6.04 7.46
N LEU A 98 1.61 -6.74 7.25
CA LEU A 98 2.23 -7.61 8.24
C LEU A 98 3.37 -6.86 8.91
N SER A 99 3.45 -6.96 10.24
CA SER A 99 4.59 -6.45 10.99
C SER A 99 5.15 -7.54 11.89
N PHE A 100 6.46 -7.73 11.80
CA PHE A 100 7.20 -8.77 12.51
C PHE A 100 8.10 -8.12 13.53
N HIS A 101 7.88 -8.39 14.81
CA HIS A 101 8.70 -7.83 15.88
C HIS A 101 8.87 -8.82 17.03
N LYS A 102 10.11 -9.20 17.33
CA LYS A 102 10.47 -10.08 18.47
C LYS A 102 9.66 -11.39 18.50
N GLY A 103 9.51 -12.04 17.34
CA GLY A 103 8.75 -13.29 17.20
C GLY A 103 7.23 -13.13 17.18
N ALA A 104 6.70 -11.91 17.35
CA ALA A 104 5.28 -11.61 17.16
C ALA A 104 5.01 -11.13 15.73
N THR A 105 3.91 -11.59 15.15
CA THR A 105 3.39 -11.14 13.85
C THR A 105 2.05 -10.47 14.07
N THR A 106 1.93 -9.20 13.69
CA THR A 106 0.66 -8.48 13.65
C THR A 106 0.20 -8.34 12.21
N ARG A 107 -1.10 -8.51 11.97
CA ARG A 107 -1.74 -8.38 10.67
C ARG A 107 -2.80 -7.29 10.74
N THR A 108 -2.73 -6.33 9.84
CA THR A 108 -3.74 -5.28 9.69
C THR A 108 -4.13 -5.16 8.23
N MET A 109 -5.41 -4.89 7.97
CA MET A 109 -5.89 -4.65 6.62
C MET A 109 -6.48 -3.25 6.52
N TYR A 110 -6.21 -2.62 5.38
CA TYR A 110 -6.68 -1.29 5.04
C TYR A 110 -7.38 -1.35 3.69
N ALA A 111 -8.46 -0.59 3.50
CA ALA A 111 -9.13 -0.47 2.21
C ALA A 111 -9.42 0.99 1.89
N ARG A 112 -9.53 1.29 0.60
CA ARG A 112 -10.07 2.54 0.08
C ARG A 112 -10.78 2.29 -1.25
N ARG A 113 -11.63 3.22 -1.66
CA ARG A 113 -12.11 3.23 -3.05
C ARG A 113 -10.95 3.62 -3.95
N TYR A 114 -10.82 2.93 -5.08
CA TYR A 114 -9.80 3.26 -6.07
C TYR A 114 -10.11 4.65 -6.63
N ASP A 115 -9.12 5.54 -6.60
CA ASP A 115 -9.22 6.83 -7.27
C ASP A 115 -8.64 6.66 -8.67
N SER A 116 -9.52 6.45 -9.64
CA SER A 116 -9.16 6.24 -11.05
C SER A 116 -8.48 7.44 -11.71
N GLU A 117 -8.44 8.60 -11.04
CA GLU A 117 -7.86 9.82 -11.60
C GLU A 117 -6.34 9.95 -11.37
N VAL A 118 -5.73 9.10 -10.53
CA VAL A 118 -4.35 9.34 -10.03
C VAL A 118 -3.28 8.43 -10.63
N GLU A 119 -3.61 7.23 -11.14
CA GLU A 119 -2.60 6.33 -11.71
C GLU A 119 -3.11 5.64 -12.99
N SER A 120 -2.41 5.89 -14.10
CA SER A 120 -2.57 5.16 -15.36
C SER A 120 -2.10 3.73 -15.17
N LEU A 121 -2.99 2.85 -14.74
CA LEU A 121 -2.76 1.41 -14.75
C LEU A 121 -3.03 0.84 -16.15
N ASP A 122 -2.35 1.35 -17.18
CA ASP A 122 -2.57 0.91 -18.56
C ASP A 122 -2.29 -0.60 -18.81
N GLU A 123 -1.70 -1.30 -17.82
CA GLU A 123 -1.27 -2.70 -17.95
C GLU A 123 -2.04 -3.71 -17.09
N LEU A 124 -2.92 -3.30 -16.18
CA LEU A 124 -3.66 -4.24 -15.30
C LEU A 124 -5.06 -4.62 -15.84
N TRP A 125 -5.57 -3.90 -16.84
CA TRP A 125 -6.98 -3.98 -17.26
C TRP A 125 -7.19 -4.47 -18.70
N ARG A 126 -6.16 -5.07 -19.33
CA ARG A 126 -6.27 -5.56 -20.71
C ARG A 126 -5.73 -6.99 -20.83
N ASP A 127 -6.59 -7.94 -20.50
CA ASP A 127 -6.67 -9.21 -21.22
C ASP A 127 -8.03 -9.27 -21.95
#